data_AF-A0A2D8YZ23-F1
#
_entry.id   AF-A0A2D8YZ23-F1
#
_cell.length_a   1.000
_cell.length_b   1.000
_cell.length_c   1.000
_cell.angle_alpha   90.00
_cell.angle_beta   90.00
_cell.angle_gamma   90.00
#
_symmetry.space_group_name_H-M   'P 1'
#
loop_
_entity.id
_entity.type
_entity.pdbx_description
1 polymer ?
#
loop_
_entity_poly.entity_id
_entity_poly.type
_entity_poly.pdbx_seq_one_letter_code
_entity_poly.pdbx_strand_id
1 'polypeptide(L)'
;MSRRQTVMLGVIIERRKIDNPWQDYSYHPVAVVPGMPALDVGEGWRLIREGEGWSHFHAATLELELFAGETGGYKVNLSNFQPHVYVVLTPGEEAEDEEVVPKLVTACPYEAESYTEDSEMIVEGVPMPEELAAWIGVFVDAHHVEEVFVKRKRNKAYDPRKGDMRPRPLVETDE
;
A
#
# COMPACT_ATOMS: atom_id res chain seq x y z
N MET A 1 20.61 -1.80 14.35
CA MET A 1 19.14 -1.75 14.22
C MET A 1 18.64 -3.00 13.49
N SER A 2 17.42 -3.45 13.79
CA SER A 2 16.78 -4.55 13.07
C SER A 2 16.48 -4.15 11.62
N ARG A 3 16.63 -5.07 10.65
CA ARG A 3 16.32 -4.83 9.21
C ARG A 3 14.82 -4.78 8.90
N ARG A 4 13.98 -5.04 9.91
CA ARG A 4 12.53 -4.84 9.93
C ARG A 4 12.16 -4.08 11.20
N GLN A 5 11.27 -3.09 11.08
CA GLN A 5 10.64 -2.44 12.23
C GLN A 5 9.14 -2.30 11.98
N THR A 6 8.35 -2.27 13.04
CA THR A 6 6.89 -2.24 12.93
C THR A 6 6.28 -1.28 13.94
N VAL A 7 5.10 -0.74 13.62
CA VAL A 7 4.29 0.09 14.50
C VAL A 7 2.81 -0.11 14.21
N MET A 8 1.96 -0.13 15.25
CA MET A 8 0.52 -0.24 15.09
C MET A 8 -0.12 1.13 14.85
N LEU A 9 -0.95 1.23 13.81
CA LEU A 9 -1.64 2.44 13.41
C LEU A 9 -3.15 2.21 13.38
N GLY A 10 -3.90 3.03 14.10
CA GLY A 10 -5.36 3.11 13.96
C GLY A 10 -5.71 3.78 12.64
N VAL A 11 -6.52 3.14 11.81
CA VAL A 11 -7.01 3.67 10.55
C VAL A 11 -8.35 4.36 10.77
N ILE A 12 -8.44 5.62 10.36
CA ILE A 12 -9.67 6.41 10.42
C ILE A 12 -10.27 6.52 9.03
N ILE A 13 -11.52 6.10 8.87
CA ILE A 13 -12.29 6.21 7.62
C ILE A 13 -13.40 7.24 7.80
N GLU A 14 -13.53 8.15 6.82
CA GLU A 14 -14.71 8.97 6.63
C GLU A 14 -15.72 8.22 5.77
N ARG A 15 -16.93 8.04 6.31
CA ARG A 15 -18.12 7.72 5.53
C ARG A 15 -18.87 9.01 5.26
N ARG A 16 -19.08 9.36 4.00
CA ARG A 16 -19.75 10.58 3.59
C ARG A 16 -20.98 10.27 2.77
N LYS A 17 -22.13 10.87 3.10
CA LYS A 17 -23.34 10.75 2.29
C LYS A 17 -23.14 11.46 0.95
N ILE A 18 -23.49 10.78 -0.13
CA ILE A 18 -23.40 11.31 -1.50
C ILE A 18 -24.78 11.35 -2.15
N ASP A 19 -24.93 12.25 -3.13
CA ASP A 19 -26.14 12.34 -3.96
C ASP A 19 -25.89 11.56 -5.25
N ASN A 20 -26.03 10.23 -5.18
CA ASN A 20 -25.81 9.31 -6.30
C ASN A 20 -26.95 8.26 -6.36
N PRO A 21 -27.48 7.93 -7.55
CA PRO A 21 -28.53 6.90 -7.70
C PRO A 21 -28.14 5.47 -7.31
N TRP A 22 -26.84 5.16 -7.24
CA TRP A 22 -26.32 3.80 -7.11
C TRP A 22 -25.63 3.51 -5.77
N GLN A 23 -25.24 4.56 -5.04
CA GLN A 23 -24.52 4.46 -3.78
C GLN A 23 -24.96 5.58 -2.84
N ASP A 24 -25.25 5.25 -1.59
CA ASP A 24 -25.66 6.23 -0.57
C ASP A 24 -24.45 6.94 0.07
N TYR A 25 -23.29 6.28 0.09
CA TYR A 25 -22.09 6.75 0.78
C TYR A 25 -20.83 6.60 -0.08
N SER A 26 -19.85 7.48 0.15
CA SER A 26 -18.46 7.28 -0.23
C SER A 26 -17.60 7.05 1.01
N TYR A 27 -16.51 6.31 0.85
CA TYR A 27 -15.58 5.96 1.92
C TYR A 27 -14.17 6.41 1.56
N HIS A 28 -13.52 7.12 2.47
CA HIS A 28 -12.15 7.59 2.28
C HIS A 28 -11.36 7.41 3.57
N PRO A 29 -10.14 6.84 3.54
CA PRO A 29 -9.23 6.97 4.67
C PRO A 29 -8.85 8.44 4.84
N VAL A 30 -8.94 8.96 6.06
CA VAL A 30 -8.69 10.38 6.34
C VAL A 30 -7.52 10.61 7.30
N ALA A 31 -7.18 9.61 8.10
CA ALA A 31 -6.04 9.69 9.02
C ALA A 31 -5.53 8.30 9.42
N VAL A 32 -4.27 8.26 9.82
CA VAL A 32 -3.68 7.17 10.61
C VAL A 32 -3.19 7.73 11.94
N VAL A 33 -3.42 7.00 13.03
CA VAL A 33 -3.13 7.45 14.39
C VAL A 33 -2.32 6.39 15.14
N PRO A 34 -1.05 6.68 15.47
CA PRO A 34 -0.25 5.80 16.32
C PRO A 34 -0.84 5.64 17.72
N GLY A 35 -0.73 4.45 18.30
CA GLY A 35 -1.10 4.20 19.70
C GLY A 35 -2.61 4.16 19.99
N MET A 36 -3.47 4.07 18.97
CA MET A 36 -4.89 3.77 19.19
C MET A 36 -5.10 2.38 19.82
N PRO A 37 -6.21 2.17 20.55
CA PRO A 37 -6.58 0.84 21.04
C PRO A 37 -6.66 -0.14 19.88
N ALA A 38 -6.22 -1.39 20.11
CA ALA A 38 -6.38 -2.44 19.12
C ALA A 38 -7.86 -2.61 18.73
N LEU A 39 -8.06 -2.85 17.44
CA LEU A 39 -9.34 -3.13 16.82
C LEU A 39 -9.02 -4.02 15.63
N ASP A 40 -9.41 -5.28 15.73
CA ASP A 40 -9.18 -6.24 14.65
C ASP A 40 -10.15 -5.97 13.51
N VAL A 41 -9.73 -6.32 12.30
CA VAL A 41 -10.56 -6.22 11.11
C VAL A 41 -11.80 -7.10 11.28
N GLY A 42 -13.00 -6.54 11.06
CA GLY A 42 -14.27 -7.24 11.22
C GLY A 42 -14.93 -7.13 12.61
N GLU A 43 -14.28 -6.54 13.62
CA GLU A 43 -14.88 -6.34 14.95
C GLU A 43 -15.92 -5.21 15.01
N GLY A 44 -16.21 -4.56 13.88
CA GLY A 44 -17.13 -3.44 13.76
C GLY A 44 -16.47 -2.09 14.02
N TRP A 45 -16.86 -1.10 13.23
CA TRP A 45 -16.28 0.24 13.27
C TRP A 45 -16.71 1.02 14.51
N ARG A 46 -15.76 1.74 15.12
CA ARG A 46 -16.01 2.59 16.29
C ARG A 46 -16.16 4.04 15.88
N LEU A 47 -17.34 4.63 16.09
CA LEU A 47 -17.59 6.05 15.78
C LEU A 47 -16.67 6.95 16.63
N ILE A 48 -15.94 7.86 15.97
CA ILE A 48 -15.06 8.84 16.61
C ILE A 48 -15.73 10.21 16.69
N ARG A 49 -16.32 10.66 15.58
CA ARG A 49 -17.05 11.92 15.48
C ARG A 49 -17.91 11.92 14.23
N GLU A 50 -18.88 12.83 14.19
CA GLU A 50 -19.75 13.02 13.04
C GLU A 50 -20.10 14.50 12.86
N GLY A 51 -20.56 14.83 11.66
CA GLY A 51 -21.03 16.16 11.30
C GLY A 51 -22.14 16.06 10.25
N GLU A 52 -22.43 17.18 9.60
CA GLU A 52 -23.48 17.22 8.58
C GLU A 52 -23.07 16.40 7.34
N GLY A 53 -23.68 15.21 7.21
CA GLY A 53 -23.49 14.33 6.06
C GLY A 53 -22.20 13.50 6.06
N TRP A 54 -21.43 13.49 7.16
CA TRP A 54 -20.22 12.67 7.27
C TRP A 54 -20.01 12.13 8.69
N SER A 55 -19.35 10.98 8.78
CA SER A 55 -18.97 10.32 10.04
C SER A 55 -17.55 9.77 9.93
N HIS A 56 -16.72 9.97 10.97
CA HIS A 56 -15.38 9.39 11.07
C HIS A 56 -15.40 8.20 12.02
N PHE A 57 -14.85 7.09 11.57
CA PHE A 57 -14.79 5.84 12.30
C PHE A 57 -13.35 5.39 12.47
N HIS A 58 -13.02 4.84 13.64
CA HIS A 58 -11.86 3.96 13.78
C HIS A 58 -12.26 2.59 13.24
N ALA A 59 -11.68 2.25 12.10
CA ALA A 59 -12.09 1.12 11.28
C ALA A 59 -11.32 -0.17 11.62
N ALA A 60 -10.02 -0.04 11.84
CA ALA A 60 -9.13 -1.12 12.27
C ALA A 60 -7.83 -0.55 12.83
N THR A 61 -7.01 -1.39 13.45
CA THR A 61 -5.62 -1.07 13.79
C THR A 61 -4.70 -2.01 13.03
N LEU A 62 -3.91 -1.46 12.12
CA LEU A 62 -3.04 -2.24 11.22
C LEU A 62 -1.56 -2.05 11.57
N GLU A 63 -0.76 -3.08 11.32
CA GLU A 63 0.70 -3.00 11.45
C GLU A 63 1.28 -2.30 10.21
N LEU A 64 1.99 -1.20 10.42
CA LEU A 64 2.88 -0.64 9.42
C LEU A 64 4.25 -1.29 9.56
N GLU A 65 4.70 -1.95 8.50
CA GLU A 65 5.99 -2.60 8.44
C GLU A 65 6.99 -1.79 7.62
N LEU A 66 8.23 -1.67 8.11
CA LEU A 66 9.35 -1.13 7.35
C LEU A 66 10.37 -2.21 7.07
N PHE A 67 10.82 -2.29 5.82
CA PHE A 67 11.87 -3.20 5.36
C PHE A 67 13.08 -2.44 4.84
N ALA A 68 14.29 -2.89 5.20
CA ALA A 68 15.52 -2.25 4.74
C ALA A 68 15.65 -2.22 3.20
N GLY A 69 15.04 -3.19 2.50
CA GLY A 69 15.03 -3.26 1.04
C GLY A 69 14.16 -2.19 0.35
N GLU A 70 13.26 -1.55 1.09
CA GLU A 70 12.30 -0.57 0.57
C GLU A 70 12.67 0.88 0.92
N THR A 71 13.82 1.09 1.55
CA THR A 71 14.29 2.42 1.98
C THR A 71 14.34 3.44 0.86
N GLY A 72 14.55 3.01 -0.39
CA GLY A 72 14.44 3.88 -1.56
C GLY A 72 13.03 4.48 -1.73
N GLY A 73 11.98 3.68 -1.56
CA GLY A 73 10.58 4.13 -1.62
C GLY A 73 10.24 5.07 -0.46
N TYR A 74 10.65 4.74 0.77
CA TYR A 74 10.44 5.60 1.93
C TYR A 74 11.10 6.97 1.75
N LYS A 75 12.33 7.02 1.22
CA LYS A 75 13.04 8.27 0.93
C LYS A 75 12.32 9.12 -0.11
N VAL A 76 11.79 8.51 -1.17
CA VAL A 76 10.98 9.21 -2.16
C VAL A 76 9.74 9.82 -1.51
N ASN A 77 9.03 9.04 -0.69
CA ASN A 77 7.86 9.53 0.03
C ASN A 77 8.18 10.70 0.97
N LEU A 78 9.23 10.56 1.79
CA LEU A 78 9.69 11.60 2.71
C LEU A 78 10.22 12.87 2.02
N SER A 79 10.63 12.76 0.75
CA SER A 79 11.09 13.93 -0.03
C SER A 79 9.96 14.78 -0.60
N ASN A 80 8.73 14.29 -0.56
CA ASN A 80 7.56 15.05 -1.00
C ASN A 80 7.29 16.22 -0.03
N PHE A 81 6.68 17.30 -0.55
CA PHE A 81 6.26 18.43 0.29
C PHE A 81 5.37 18.00 1.46
N GLN A 82 4.53 16.99 1.22
CA GLN A 82 3.72 16.33 2.24
C GLN A 82 3.88 14.82 2.06
N PRO A 83 4.58 14.12 2.98
CA PRO A 83 4.64 12.67 2.97
C PRO A 83 3.30 12.05 3.39
N HIS A 84 3.01 10.86 2.88
CA HIS A 84 1.75 10.16 3.13
C HIS A 84 1.98 8.76 3.70
N VAL A 85 1.05 8.29 4.51
CA VAL A 85 0.84 6.85 4.72
C VAL A 85 -0.25 6.43 3.76
N TYR A 86 0.00 5.40 2.97
CA TYR A 86 -0.97 4.87 2.04
C TYR A 86 -1.81 3.81 2.74
N VAL A 87 -3.13 3.93 2.59
CA VAL A 87 -4.11 2.99 3.13
C VAL A 87 -4.80 2.31 1.96
N VAL A 88 -4.83 0.98 1.99
CA VAL A 88 -5.57 0.16 1.03
C VAL A 88 -6.83 -0.34 1.70
N LEU A 89 -7.98 -0.07 1.09
CA LEU A 89 -9.28 -0.63 1.47
C LEU A 89 -9.75 -1.61 0.39
N THR A 90 -10.34 -2.72 0.83
CA THR A 90 -11.04 -3.66 -0.06
C THR A 90 -12.54 -3.62 0.19
N PRO A 91 -13.37 -4.10 -0.75
CA PRO A 91 -14.77 -4.37 -0.45
C PRO A 91 -14.90 -5.36 0.72
N GLY A 92 -15.96 -5.24 1.50
CA GLY A 92 -16.37 -6.30 2.43
C GLY A 92 -16.78 -7.56 1.68
N GLU A 93 -16.46 -8.74 2.23
CA GLU A 93 -16.74 -10.03 1.57
C GLU A 93 -17.98 -10.71 2.15
N GLU A 94 -18.25 -10.51 3.44
CA GLU A 94 -19.37 -11.09 4.17
C GLU A 94 -20.53 -10.08 4.33
N ALA A 95 -21.75 -10.59 4.52
CA ALA A 95 -22.93 -9.74 4.69
C ALA A 95 -22.89 -8.91 5.99
N GLU A 96 -22.04 -9.30 6.94
CA GLU A 96 -21.85 -8.67 8.23
C GLU A 96 -20.71 -7.63 8.19
N ASP A 97 -19.93 -7.60 7.10
CA ASP A 97 -18.83 -6.66 6.91
C ASP A 97 -19.34 -5.26 6.60
N GLU A 98 -18.49 -4.28 6.91
CA GLU A 98 -18.62 -2.93 6.38
C GLU A 98 -18.37 -2.94 4.87
N GLU A 99 -18.97 -1.99 4.15
CA GLU A 99 -18.87 -1.90 2.69
C GLU A 99 -17.43 -1.84 2.17
N VAL A 100 -16.53 -1.27 2.98
CA VAL A 100 -15.09 -1.31 2.76
C VAL A 100 -14.37 -1.73 4.04
N VAL A 101 -13.21 -2.36 3.89
CA VAL A 101 -12.43 -2.93 4.99
C VAL A 101 -10.95 -2.56 4.84
N PRO A 102 -10.27 -2.04 5.89
CA PRO A 102 -8.83 -1.80 5.85
C PRO A 102 -8.03 -3.09 5.64
N LYS A 103 -7.19 -3.12 4.60
CA LYS A 103 -6.35 -4.26 4.25
C LYS A 103 -4.87 -4.04 4.56
N LEU A 104 -4.34 -2.86 4.23
CA LEU A 104 -2.91 -2.56 4.34
C LEU A 104 -2.68 -1.10 4.70
N VAL A 105 -1.64 -0.85 5.49
CA VAL A 105 -1.00 0.46 5.62
C VAL A 105 0.47 0.36 5.21
N THR A 106 0.92 1.27 4.34
CA THR A 106 2.33 1.30 3.89
C THR A 106 2.87 2.73 3.79
N ALA A 107 4.18 2.87 4.03
CA ALA A 107 4.92 4.09 3.77
C ALA A 107 5.64 4.06 2.41
N CYS A 108 5.58 2.94 1.68
CA CYS A 108 6.21 2.78 0.37
C CYS A 108 5.21 3.14 -0.75
N PRO A 109 5.46 4.19 -1.55
CA PRO A 109 4.57 4.57 -2.65
C PRO A 109 4.51 3.50 -3.74
N TYR A 110 5.61 2.75 -3.96
CA TYR A 110 5.66 1.69 -4.96
C TYR A 110 4.88 0.44 -4.55
N GLU A 111 4.84 0.13 -3.26
CA GLU A 111 3.98 -0.93 -2.76
C GLU A 111 2.51 -0.53 -2.91
N ALA A 112 2.17 0.69 -2.50
CA ALA A 112 0.82 1.23 -2.66
C ALA A 112 0.36 1.22 -4.13
N GLU A 113 1.23 1.63 -5.06
CA GLU A 113 0.96 1.65 -6.50
C GLU A 113 0.55 0.26 -7.03
N SER A 114 1.15 -0.82 -6.53
CA SER A 114 0.81 -2.19 -6.96
C SER A 114 -0.63 -2.59 -6.67
N TYR A 115 -1.27 -1.98 -5.66
CA TYR A 115 -2.68 -2.23 -5.33
C TYR A 115 -3.65 -1.42 -6.19
N THR A 116 -3.18 -0.43 -6.94
CA THR A 116 -4.03 0.38 -7.83
C THR A 116 -4.43 -0.36 -9.12
N GLU A 117 -3.83 -1.52 -9.37
CA GLU A 117 -4.19 -2.37 -10.52
C GLU A 117 -5.59 -3.00 -10.37
N ASP A 118 -6.07 -3.16 -9.14
CA ASP A 118 -7.41 -3.65 -8.84
C ASP A 118 -8.39 -2.49 -8.68
N SER A 119 -9.37 -2.40 -9.58
CA SER A 119 -10.37 -1.34 -9.59
C SER A 119 -11.37 -1.38 -8.45
N GLU A 120 -11.46 -2.50 -7.74
CA GLU A 120 -12.35 -2.64 -6.57
C GLU A 120 -11.67 -2.15 -5.28
N MET A 121 -10.34 -1.99 -5.29
CA MET A 121 -9.59 -1.49 -4.14
C MET A 121 -9.51 0.03 -4.14
N ILE A 122 -9.66 0.62 -2.95
CA ILE A 122 -9.40 2.06 -2.73
C ILE A 122 -7.98 2.18 -2.19
N VAL A 123 -7.12 2.88 -2.92
CA VAL A 123 -5.74 3.16 -2.50
C VAL A 123 -5.57 4.67 -2.38
N GLU A 124 -5.49 5.16 -1.14
CA GLU A 124 -5.41 6.59 -0.87
C GLU A 124 -4.29 6.91 0.11
N GLY A 125 -3.62 8.05 -0.10
CA GLY A 125 -2.60 8.56 0.80
C GLY A 125 -3.22 9.49 1.83
N VAL A 126 -3.00 9.20 3.11
CA VAL A 126 -3.34 10.12 4.21
C VAL A 126 -2.10 10.86 4.70
N PRO A 127 -2.22 12.11 5.18
CA PRO A 127 -1.09 12.87 5.69
C PRO A 127 -0.30 12.09 6.76
N MET A 128 1.01 11.95 6.58
CA MET A 128 1.86 11.23 7.52
C MET A 128 2.05 12.05 8.81
N PRO A 129 1.77 11.48 10.00
CA PRO A 129 2.09 12.12 11.27
C PRO A 129 3.58 12.43 11.39
N GLU A 130 3.94 13.58 11.98
CA GLU A 130 5.35 14.03 12.10
C GLU A 130 6.22 13.01 12.85
N GLU A 131 5.69 12.42 13.92
CA GLU A 131 6.36 11.37 14.69
C GLU A 131 6.68 10.13 13.85
N LEU A 132 5.80 9.79 12.91
CA LEU A 132 6.00 8.67 12.00
C LEU A 132 7.03 9.01 10.92
N ALA A 133 6.98 10.22 10.37
CA ALA A 133 7.97 10.71 9.42
C ALA A 133 9.38 10.71 10.03
N ALA A 134 9.51 11.15 11.27
CA ALA A 134 10.77 11.12 12.01
C ALA A 134 11.27 9.69 12.24
N TRP A 135 10.38 8.78 12.66
CA TRP A 135 10.72 7.36 12.87
C TRP A 135 11.18 6.67 11.58
N ILE A 136 10.45 6.87 10.47
CA ILE A 136 10.84 6.35 9.15
C ILE A 136 12.16 6.98 8.71
N GLY A 137 12.36 8.28 8.93
CA GLY A 137 13.62 8.97 8.63
C GLY A 137 14.83 8.33 9.31
N VAL A 138 14.72 8.05 10.62
CA VAL A 138 15.78 7.35 11.36
C VAL A 138 16.02 5.94 10.81
N PHE A 139 14.95 5.23 10.41
CA PHE A 139 15.09 3.90 9.79
C PHE A 139 15.82 3.98 8.44
N VAL A 140 15.47 4.97 7.60
CA VAL A 140 16.12 5.23 6.31
C VAL A 140 17.59 5.58 6.53
N ASP A 141 17.92 6.49 7.43
CA ASP A 141 19.31 6.88 7.72
C ASP A 141 20.17 5.69 8.18
N ALA A 142 19.57 4.75 8.92
CA ALA A 142 20.28 3.58 9.44
C ALA A 142 20.49 2.46 8.41
N HIS A 143 19.64 2.38 7.37
CA HIS A 143 19.56 1.20 6.49
C HIS A 143 19.70 1.50 5.00
N HIS A 144 19.52 2.75 4.58
CA HIS A 144 19.56 3.12 3.18
C HIS A 144 20.98 3.02 2.62
N VAL A 145 21.12 2.24 1.56
CA VAL A 145 22.32 2.17 0.74
C VAL A 145 21.94 2.69 -0.64
N GLU A 146 22.64 3.71 -1.11
CA GLU A 146 22.38 4.28 -2.43
C GLU A 146 22.81 3.29 -3.51
N GLU A 147 21.83 2.62 -4.12
CA GLU A 147 22.08 1.72 -5.23
C GLU A 147 22.16 2.52 -6.54
N VAL A 148 23.38 2.65 -7.07
CA VAL A 148 23.57 3.25 -8.39
C VAL A 148 22.98 2.31 -9.43
N PHE A 149 21.93 2.76 -10.13
CA PHE A 149 21.31 1.96 -11.19
C PHE A 149 22.33 1.66 -12.30
N VAL A 150 22.83 0.42 -12.34
CA VAL A 150 23.68 -0.06 -13.42
C VAL A 150 22.79 -0.59 -14.54
N LYS A 151 22.57 0.23 -15.57
CA LYS A 151 21.87 -0.20 -16.79
C LYS A 151 22.51 -1.49 -17.32
N ARG A 152 21.73 -2.57 -17.38
CA ARG A 152 22.20 -3.86 -17.92
C ARG A 152 22.70 -3.64 -19.35
N LYS A 153 24.01 -3.72 -19.56
CA LYS A 153 24.58 -3.76 -20.90
C LYS A 153 24.20 -5.09 -21.52
N ARG A 154 23.52 -5.05 -22.68
CA ARG A 154 23.25 -6.25 -23.48
C ARG A 154 24.59 -6.80 -23.94
N ASN A 155 25.09 -7.82 -23.26
CA ASN A 155 26.33 -8.47 -23.67
C ASN A 155 26.06 -9.26 -24.96
N LYS A 156 26.76 -8.82 -26.01
CA LYS A 156 26.76 -9.32 -27.39
C LYS A 156 25.51 -8.91 -28.20
N ALA A 157 25.78 -8.29 -29.35
CA ALA A 157 24.83 -8.27 -30.45
C ALA A 157 24.50 -9.72 -30.83
N TYR A 158 23.25 -9.97 -31.18
CA TYR A 158 22.84 -11.25 -31.76
C TYR A 158 23.72 -11.51 -32.99
N ASP A 159 24.50 -12.59 -32.95
CA ASP A 159 25.31 -13.03 -34.08
C ASP A 159 24.52 -14.12 -34.83
N PRO A 160 23.88 -13.81 -35.96
CA PRO A 160 23.10 -14.78 -36.73
C PRO A 160 23.93 -15.96 -37.25
N ARG A 161 25.27 -15.90 -37.19
CA ARG A 161 26.18 -16.99 -37.56
C ARG A 161 26.43 -17.98 -36.42
N LYS A 162 26.09 -17.63 -35.17
CA LYS A 162 26.16 -18.51 -33.99
C LYS A 162 24.81 -19.18 -33.72
N GLY A 163 24.20 -19.69 -34.79
CA GLY A 163 22.88 -20.29 -34.77
C GLY A 163 22.77 -21.40 -33.73
N ASP A 164 21.97 -21.16 -32.70
CA ASP A 164 21.54 -22.19 -31.76
C ASP A 164 20.00 -22.29 -31.74
N MET A 165 19.37 -21.97 -32.89
CA MET A 165 18.01 -22.43 -33.17
C MET A 165 18.11 -23.89 -33.62
N ARG A 166 18.22 -24.80 -32.65
CA ARG A 166 17.86 -26.19 -32.91
C ARG A 166 16.35 -26.19 -33.16
N PRO A 167 15.86 -26.60 -34.34
CA PRO A 167 14.44 -26.80 -34.53
C PRO A 167 13.95 -27.81 -33.48
N ARG A 168 12.78 -27.57 -32.86
CA ARG A 168 12.10 -28.63 -32.12
C ARG A 168 11.91 -29.81 -33.08
N PRO A 169 12.29 -31.04 -32.72
CA PRO A 169 12.00 -32.18 -33.57
C PRO A 169 10.48 -32.24 -33.77
N LEU A 170 10.06 -32.40 -35.03
CA LEU A 170 8.67 -32.64 -35.36
C LEU A 170 8.30 -33.99 -34.74
N VAL A 171 7.26 -34.01 -33.91
CA VAL A 171 6.67 -35.26 -33.43
C VAL A 171 6.02 -35.92 -34.64
N GLU A 172 6.55 -37.06 -35.10
CA GLU A 172 5.88 -37.87 -36.10
C GLU A 172 4.59 -38.41 -35.47
N THR A 173 3.45 -37.98 -36.00
CA THR A 173 2.16 -38.62 -35.74
C THR A 173 2.07 -39.83 -36.66
N ASP A 174 2.16 -41.03 -36.09
CA ASP A 174 1.85 -42.29 -36.79
C ASP A 174 0.33 -42.38 -37.00
N GLU A 175 -0.09 -42.58 -38.26
CA GLU A 175 -1.39 -43.16 -38.65
C GLU A 175 -1.35 -44.69 -38.59
#